data_AF-A0A9X3S1M5-F1
#
_entry.id   AF-A0A9X3S1M5-F1
#
_cell.length_a   1.000
_cell.length_b   1.000
_cell.length_c   1.000
_cell.angle_alpha   90.00
_cell.angle_beta   90.00
_cell.angle_gamma   90.00
#
_symmetry.space_group_name_H-M   'P 1'
#
loop_
_entity.id
_entity.type
_entity.pdbx_description
1 polymer ?
#
loop_
_entity_poly.entity_id
_entity_poly.type
_entity_poly.pdbx_seq_one_letter_code
_entity_poly.pdbx_strand_id
1 'polypeptide(L)'
;MIAAEVTLDSPDFGHLAPMIAAAETELAGAGISGPLEIVLADAGYWHHVQIEQVTGRGAVVLIPPDAGKRQGTRPGWNGGLYDFMRRVLATDRGGELYANAKA
;
A
#
# COMPACT_ATOMS: atom_id res chain seq x y z
N MET A 1 0.09 -13.56 9.52
CA MET A 1 -0.03 -12.55 8.46
C MET A 1 -1.39 -11.92 8.48
N ILE A 2 -1.44 -10.68 8.97
CA ILE A 2 -2.56 -9.77 8.81
C ILE A 2 -2.22 -8.88 7.62
N ALA A 3 -3.01 -8.98 6.56
CA ALA A 3 -2.91 -8.11 5.38
C ALA A 3 -4.12 -7.18 5.36
N ALA A 4 -3.87 -5.90 5.12
CA ALA A 4 -4.92 -4.89 4.97
C ALA A 4 -4.89 -4.33 3.55
N GLU A 5 -6.03 -4.37 2.88
CA GLU A 5 -6.27 -3.68 1.62
C GLU A 5 -6.97 -2.35 1.90
N VAL A 6 -6.46 -1.27 1.31
CA VAL A 6 -7.04 0.06 1.43
C VAL A 6 -7.52 0.49 0.04
N THR A 7 -8.83 0.38 -0.19
CA THR A 7 -9.47 0.71 -1.48
C THR A 7 -10.71 1.58 -1.24
N LEU A 8 -10.60 2.90 -1.47
CA LEU A 8 -11.74 3.83 -1.54
C LEU A 8 -11.63 4.72 -2.78
N ASP A 9 -12.77 4.95 -3.42
CA ASP A 9 -12.93 5.57 -4.74
C ASP A 9 -12.94 7.11 -4.62
N SER A 10 -11.79 7.71 -4.36
CA SER A 10 -11.51 9.16 -4.42
C SER A 10 -9.98 9.37 -4.38
N PRO A 11 -9.38 10.46 -4.93
CA PRO A 11 -7.93 10.67 -4.80
C PRO A 11 -7.56 11.00 -3.35
N ASP A 12 -7.40 9.96 -2.54
CA ASP A 12 -7.12 10.00 -1.11
C ASP A 12 -5.63 10.27 -0.80
N PHE A 13 -5.06 11.27 -1.50
CA PHE A 13 -3.71 11.72 -1.24
C PHE A 13 -3.59 12.18 0.23
N GLY A 14 -2.64 11.59 0.96
CA GLY A 14 -2.42 11.93 2.36
C GLY A 14 -3.33 11.20 3.37
N HIS A 15 -4.08 10.18 2.96
CA HIS A 15 -4.92 9.41 3.87
C HIS A 15 -4.37 8.02 4.24
N LEU A 16 -3.26 7.58 3.65
CA LEU A 16 -2.69 6.26 3.90
C LEU A 16 -2.39 6.05 5.39
N ALA A 17 -1.57 6.92 5.99
CA ALA A 17 -1.19 6.76 7.39
C ALA A 17 -2.39 6.86 8.37
N PRO A 18 -3.32 7.83 8.23
CA PRO A 18 -4.54 7.87 9.02
C PRO A 18 -5.41 6.61 8.93
N MET A 19 -5.59 6.06 7.73
CA MET A 19 -6.41 4.85 7.53
C MET A 19 -5.79 3.62 8.18
N ILE A 20 -4.46 3.48 8.08
CA ILE A 20 -3.75 2.39 8.75
C ILE A 20 -3.86 2.50 10.28
N ALA A 21 -3.72 3.70 10.85
CA ALA A 21 -3.87 3.89 12.29
C ALA A 21 -5.30 3.56 12.77
N ALA A 22 -6.31 3.92 11.99
CA ALA A 22 -7.70 3.55 12.27
C ALA A 22 -7.89 2.02 12.23
N ALA A 23 -7.39 1.35 11.18
CA ALA A 23 -7.47 -0.11 11.06
C ALA A 23 -6.76 -0.84 12.22
N GLU A 24 -5.57 -0.37 12.62
CA GLU A 24 -4.84 -0.90 13.78
C GLU A 24 -5.65 -0.74 15.07
N THR A 25 -6.36 0.38 15.24
CA THR A 25 -7.22 0.64 16.40
C THR A 25 -8.42 -0.31 16.43
N GLU A 26 -9.11 -0.50 15.30
CA GLU A 26 -10.26 -1.42 15.20
C GLU A 26 -9.84 -2.88 15.46
N LEU A 27 -8.71 -3.32 14.90
CA LEU A 27 -8.17 -4.66 15.15
C LEU A 27 -7.83 -4.87 16.64
N ALA A 28 -7.20 -3.87 17.26
CA ALA A 28 -6.92 -3.91 18.70
C ALA A 28 -8.21 -3.99 19.52
N GLY A 29 -9.26 -3.25 19.13
CA GLY A 29 -10.59 -3.34 19.73
C GLY A 29 -11.23 -4.72 19.59
N ALA A 30 -10.95 -5.44 18.51
CA ALA A 30 -11.37 -6.82 18.29
C ALA A 30 -10.48 -7.87 19.00
N GLY A 31 -9.49 -7.45 19.78
CA GLY A 31 -8.54 -8.33 20.47
C GLY A 31 -7.45 -8.92 19.57
N ILE A 32 -7.37 -8.46 18.32
CA ILE A 32 -6.31 -8.85 17.38
C ILE A 32 -5.13 -7.90 17.62
N SER A 33 -4.10 -8.42 18.28
CA SER A 33 -2.89 -7.65 18.58
C SER A 33 -1.73 -8.07 17.67
N GLY A 34 -1.07 -7.09 17.07
CA GLY A 34 0.08 -7.28 16.20
C GLY A 34 0.18 -6.16 15.16
N PRO A 35 1.40 -5.79 14.72
CA PRO A 35 1.54 -4.85 13.61
C PRO A 35 0.95 -5.45 12.34
N LEU A 36 0.38 -4.59 11.48
CA LEU A 36 0.08 -5.01 10.11
C LEU A 36 1.39 -5.42 9.44
N GLU A 37 1.42 -6.61 8.84
CA GLU A 37 2.63 -7.11 8.19
C GLU A 37 2.74 -6.56 6.76
N ILE A 38 1.61 -6.48 6.06
CA ILE A 38 1.54 -6.02 4.66
C ILE A 38 0.34 -5.09 4.47
N VAL A 39 0.60 -3.96 3.83
CA VAL A 39 -0.40 -2.96 3.42
C VAL A 39 -0.39 -2.86 1.90
N LEU A 40 -1.54 -3.12 1.28
CA LEU A 40 -1.74 -2.96 -0.15
C LEU A 40 -2.63 -1.74 -0.39
N ALA A 41 -2.20 -0.82 -1.24
CA ALA A 41 -2.97 0.37 -1.58
C ALA A 41 -2.79 0.76 -3.05
N ASP A 42 -3.76 1.50 -3.59
CA ASP A 42 -3.70 1.99 -4.96
C ASP A 42 -2.82 3.23 -5.14
N ALA A 43 -2.46 3.51 -6.40
CA ALA A 43 -1.62 4.64 -6.79
C ALA A 43 -2.16 6.03 -6.40
N GLY A 44 -3.40 6.13 -5.91
CA GLY A 44 -3.97 7.36 -5.33
C GLY A 44 -3.40 7.69 -3.94
N TYR A 45 -2.97 6.68 -3.19
CA TYR A 45 -2.39 6.81 -1.84
C TYR A 45 -0.89 7.10 -1.84
N TRP A 46 -0.28 7.31 -3.02
CA TRP A 46 1.16 7.52 -3.10
C TRP A 46 1.57 8.82 -2.40
N HIS A 47 2.16 8.69 -1.22
CA HIS A 47 2.71 9.79 -0.44
C HIS A 47 3.96 9.34 0.30
N HIS A 48 5.15 9.77 -0.14
CA HIS A 48 6.44 9.25 0.33
C HIS A 48 6.58 9.23 1.85
N VAL A 49 6.31 10.36 2.51
CA VAL A 49 6.40 10.47 3.98
C VAL A 49 5.46 9.50 4.70
N GLN A 50 4.27 9.24 4.16
CA GLN A 50 3.32 8.33 4.80
C GLN A 50 3.70 6.87 4.56
N ILE A 51 4.25 6.56 3.38
CA ILE A 51 4.82 5.25 3.10
C ILE A 51 5.96 4.96 4.08
N GLU A 52 6.86 5.92 4.31
CA GLU A 52 7.94 5.80 5.30
C GLU A 52 7.40 5.65 6.72
N GLN A 53 6.39 6.43 7.12
CA GLN A 53 5.76 6.32 8.44
C GLN A 53 5.14 4.95 8.67
N VAL A 54 4.41 4.40 7.70
CA VAL A 54 3.78 3.08 7.81
C VAL A 54 4.87 2.00 7.81
N THR A 55 5.89 2.14 6.97
CA THR A 55 7.03 1.21 6.93
C THR A 55 7.81 1.21 8.25
N GLY A 56 7.99 2.38 8.85
CA GLY A 56 8.63 2.56 10.16
C GLY A 56 7.85 1.91 11.32
N ARG A 57 6.56 1.59 11.14
CA ARG A 57 5.76 0.81 12.11
C ARG A 57 5.89 -0.70 11.94
N GLY A 58 6.68 -1.17 10.98
CA GLY A 58 6.94 -2.60 10.73
C GLY A 58 6.11 -3.22 9.61
N ALA A 59 5.24 -2.44 8.96
CA ALA A 59 4.44 -2.91 7.83
C ALA A 59 5.20 -2.78 6.50
N VAL A 60 5.08 -3.76 5.61
CA VAL A 60 5.53 -3.61 4.23
C VAL A 60 4.42 -2.97 3.41
N VAL A 61 4.68 -1.79 2.84
CA VAL A 61 3.72 -1.08 1.98
C VAL A 61 3.99 -1.38 0.51
N LEU A 62 2.98 -1.85 -0.23
CA LEU A 62 3.04 -2.06 -1.67
C LEU A 62 1.97 -1.21 -2.37
N ILE A 63 2.43 -0.31 -3.25
CA ILE A 63 1.58 0.56 -4.07
C ILE A 63 2.03 0.43 -5.52
N PRO A 64 1.20 -0.05 -6.45
CA PRO A 64 1.58 -0.13 -7.85
C PRO A 64 1.63 1.28 -8.44
N PRO A 65 2.80 1.75 -8.91
CA PRO A 65 2.92 3.11 -9.44
C PRO A 65 2.16 3.31 -10.75
N ASP A 66 1.90 2.22 -11.46
CA ASP A 66 1.27 2.19 -12.78
C ASP A 66 -0.22 1.78 -12.72
N ALA A 67 -0.80 1.63 -11.51
CA ALA A 67 -2.22 1.30 -11.33
C ALA A 67 -3.15 2.53 -11.42
N GLY A 68 -4.42 2.25 -11.73
CA GLY A 68 -5.51 3.23 -11.87
C GLY A 68 -6.10 3.28 -13.29
N LYS A 69 -7.03 4.21 -13.55
CA LYS A 69 -7.71 4.37 -14.86
C LYS A 69 -6.80 4.86 -16.00
N ARG A 70 -5.50 5.08 -15.74
CA ARG A 70 -4.55 5.63 -16.72
C ARG A 70 -3.68 4.51 -17.27
N GLN A 71 -3.59 4.41 -18.60
CA GLN A 71 -2.64 3.52 -19.26
C GLN A 71 -1.24 4.17 -19.31
N GLY A 72 -0.22 3.42 -18.89
CA GLY A 72 1.19 3.81 -18.98
C GLY A 72 1.76 4.56 -17.77
N THR A 73 3.09 4.64 -17.72
CA THR A 73 3.84 5.28 -16.63
C THR A 73 3.49 6.76 -16.48
N ARG A 74 3.21 7.20 -15.25
CA ARG A 74 2.96 8.61 -14.94
C ARG A 74 4.26 9.42 -15.14
N PRO A 75 4.23 10.56 -15.86
CA PRO A 75 5.41 11.42 -16.00
C PRO A 75 5.97 11.83 -14.63
N GLY A 76 7.28 11.64 -14.43
CA GLY A 76 7.95 11.91 -13.15
C GLY A 76 7.84 10.80 -12.10
N TRP A 77 7.19 9.67 -12.40
CA TRP A 77 7.11 8.49 -11.53
C TRP A 77 8.12 7.42 -11.97
N ASN A 78 9.38 7.81 -12.00
CA ASN A 78 10.52 6.99 -12.39
C ASN A 78 11.65 7.09 -11.36
N GLY A 79 12.48 6.05 -11.26
CA GLY A 79 13.57 6.02 -10.30
C GLY A 79 13.11 5.75 -8.86
N GLY A 80 14.10 5.60 -7.96
CA GLY A 80 13.89 5.52 -6.52
C GLY A 80 12.84 4.48 -6.10
N LEU A 81 11.92 4.91 -5.24
CA LEU A 81 10.87 4.07 -4.68
C LEU A 81 9.91 3.51 -5.76
N TYR A 82 9.68 4.24 -6.86
CA TYR A 82 8.82 3.76 -7.96
C TYR A 82 9.41 2.51 -8.62
N ASP A 83 10.70 2.55 -8.98
CA ASP A 83 11.37 1.41 -9.61
C ASP A 83 11.55 0.25 -8.64
N PHE A 84 11.77 0.55 -7.36
CA PHE A 84 11.77 -0.47 -6.30
C PHE A 84 10.42 -1.20 -6.23
N MET A 85 9.31 -0.46 -6.15
CA MET A 85 7.98 -1.09 -6.08
C MET A 85 7.64 -1.88 -7.35
N ARG A 86 8.02 -1.39 -8.54
CA ARG A 86 7.90 -2.18 -9.79
C ARG A 86 8.63 -3.51 -9.71
N ARG A 87 9.87 -3.51 -9.19
CA ARG A 87 10.65 -4.75 -9.03
C ARG A 87 10.02 -5.71 -8.04
N VAL A 88 9.51 -5.21 -6.90
CA VAL A 88 8.84 -6.05 -5.90
C VAL A 88 7.57 -6.66 -6.49
N LEU A 89 6.75 -5.88 -7.18
CA LEU A 89 5.50 -6.34 -7.81
C LEU A 89 5.74 -7.30 -8.99
N ALA A 90 6.92 -7.24 -9.62
CA ALA A 90 7.33 -8.18 -10.67
C ALA A 90 7.82 -9.54 -10.13
N THR A 91 7.99 -9.69 -8.81
CA THR A 91 8.28 -11.00 -8.20
C THR A 91 7.01 -11.83 -8.08
N ASP A 92 7.13 -13.16 -8.10
CA ASP A 92 6.00 -14.08 -7.92
C ASP A 92 5.21 -13.74 -6.66
N ARG A 93 5.92 -13.54 -5.53
CA ARG A 93 5.28 -13.21 -4.24
C ARG A 93 4.59 -11.85 -4.25
N GLY A 94 5.21 -10.82 -4.81
CA GLY A 94 4.62 -9.47 -4.86
C GLY A 94 3.41 -9.40 -5.80
N GLY A 95 3.50 -10.09 -6.94
CA GLY A 95 2.40 -10.24 -7.89
C GLY A 95 1.22 -11.00 -7.29
N GLU A 96 1.46 -12.14 -6.62
CA GLU A 96 0.44 -12.93 -5.94
C GLU A 96 -0.28 -12.14 -4.85
N LEU A 97 0.45 -11.41 -4.00
CA LEU A 97 -0.14 -10.59 -2.94
C LEU A 97 -1.13 -9.58 -3.50
N TYR A 98 -0.76 -8.90 -4.60
CA TYR A 98 -1.62 -7.90 -5.22
C TYR A 98 -2.75 -8.51 -6.07
N ALA A 99 -2.53 -9.68 -6.69
CA ALA A 99 -3.57 -10.39 -7.44
C ALA A 99 -4.67 -10.93 -6.52
N ASN A 100 -4.30 -11.48 -5.36
CA ASN A 100 -5.26 -11.99 -4.37
C ASN A 100 -6.10 -10.90 -3.70
N ALA A 101 -5.62 -9.65 -3.67
CA ALA A 101 -6.39 -8.52 -3.16
C ALA A 101 -7.45 -8.01 -4.16
N LYS A 102 -7.30 -8.29 -5.47
CA LYS A 102 -8.27 -7.88 -6.50
C LYS A 102 -9.36 -8.91 -6.79
N ALA A 103 -9.34 -10.07 -6.15
CA ALA A 103 -10.25 -11.19 -6.38
C ALA A 103 -11.38 -11.23 -5.34
#